data_AF-A0A1V6YFW8-F1
#
_entry.id   AF-A0A1V6YFW8-F1
#
_cell.length_a   1.000
_cell.length_b   1.000
_cell.length_c   1.000
_cell.angle_alpha   90.00
_cell.angle_beta   90.00
_cell.angle_gamma   90.00
#
_symmetry.space_group_name_H-M   'P 1'
#
loop_
_entity.id
_entity.type
_entity.pdbx_description
1 polymer ?
#
loop_
_entity_poly.entity_id
_entity_poly.type
_entity_poly.pdbx_seq_one_letter_code
_entity_poly.pdbx_strand_id
1 'polypeptide(L)'
;MPGKKRILVLGSGMVAPPCIEYLTRNPQNEVTVDVASAADLDTHVAAHDLVISLVPYTHHVAVIKKPDGMRWLGLFSTEPASIKNGNIFDTLCHQLAKLLSFKPGERDLVMLQHKFIVEWRDGKKDTITSTLESLGDPEKYSAMALSVGVTCGVATQLLLDGHPALRTPGILAPYKKEICDPIREAVACEGVKLVEKVMK
;
A
#
# COMPACT_ATOMS: atom_id res chain seq x y z
N MET A 1 -31.35 0.30 -15.24
CA MET A 1 -30.44 -0.39 -14.29
C MET A 1 -29.12 0.35 -14.33
N PRO A 2 -28.49 0.73 -13.21
CA PRO A 2 -27.18 1.36 -13.28
C PRO A 2 -26.23 0.38 -13.99
N GLY A 3 -25.56 0.82 -15.05
CA GLY A 3 -24.64 -0.01 -15.83
C GLY A 3 -23.46 -0.48 -14.98
N LYS A 4 -22.78 -1.55 -15.45
CA LYS A 4 -21.53 -2.04 -14.84
C LYS A 4 -20.52 -0.90 -14.69
N LYS A 5 -19.78 -0.88 -13.58
CA LYS A 5 -18.75 0.09 -13.25
C LYS A 5 -17.40 -0.44 -13.71
N ARG A 6 -16.78 0.20 -14.71
CA ARG A 6 -15.48 -0.21 -15.24
C ARG A 6 -14.36 0.46 -14.44
N ILE A 7 -13.50 -0.33 -13.81
CA ILE A 7 -12.45 0.12 -12.91
C ILE A 7 -11.10 -0.32 -13.48
N LEU A 8 -10.18 0.62 -13.68
CA LEU A 8 -8.80 0.36 -14.07
C LEU A 8 -7.89 0.37 -12.84
N VAL A 9 -7.13 -0.69 -12.60
CA VAL A 9 -6.09 -0.75 -11.57
C VAL A 9 -4.72 -0.72 -12.24
N LEU A 10 -4.01 0.39 -12.07
CA LEU A 10 -2.67 0.62 -12.58
C LEU A 10 -1.62 0.10 -11.59
N GLY A 11 -0.75 -0.77 -12.08
CA GLY A 11 0.35 -1.36 -11.32
C GLY A 11 0.04 -2.78 -10.88
N SER A 12 0.59 -3.78 -11.58
CA SER A 12 0.45 -5.21 -11.27
C SER A 12 1.39 -5.72 -10.17
N GLY A 13 1.84 -4.82 -9.29
CA GLY A 13 2.74 -5.17 -8.20
C GLY A 13 2.03 -6.00 -7.13
N MET A 14 2.79 -6.48 -6.15
CA MET A 14 2.31 -7.33 -5.04
C MET A 14 1.15 -6.72 -4.22
N VAL A 15 0.88 -5.42 -4.38
CA VAL A 15 -0.14 -4.65 -3.63
C VAL A 15 -1.50 -4.59 -4.34
N ALA A 16 -1.55 -4.83 -5.65
CA ALA A 16 -2.81 -4.81 -6.40
C ALA A 16 -3.76 -5.98 -6.11
N PRO A 17 -3.29 -7.23 -5.87
CA PRO A 17 -4.19 -8.37 -5.72
C PRO A 17 -5.26 -8.22 -4.61
N PRO A 18 -4.96 -7.73 -3.39
CA PRO A 18 -5.99 -7.56 -2.37
C PRO A 18 -7.04 -6.50 -2.73
N CYS A 19 -6.63 -5.45 -3.45
CA CYS A 19 -7.55 -4.44 -3.96
C CYS A 19 -8.49 -5.03 -5.01
N ILE A 20 -7.95 -5.78 -5.97
CA ILE A 20 -8.72 -6.45 -7.03
C ILE A 20 -9.67 -7.50 -6.43
N GLU A 21 -9.19 -8.34 -5.49
CA GLU A 21 -10.01 -9.34 -4.81
C GLU A 21 -11.19 -8.67 -4.09
N TYR A 22 -10.94 -7.57 -3.36
CA TYR A 22 -12.01 -6.85 -2.68
C TYR A 22 -13.05 -6.28 -3.66
N LEU A 23 -12.59 -5.60 -4.73
CA LEU A 23 -13.48 -4.95 -5.69
C LEU A 23 -14.31 -5.95 -6.50
N THR A 24 -13.76 -7.12 -6.81
CA THR A 24 -14.46 -8.17 -7.57
C THR A 24 -15.52 -8.90 -6.76
N ARG A 25 -15.61 -8.70 -5.44
CA ARG A 25 -16.71 -9.22 -4.60
C ARG A 25 -18.06 -8.61 -4.99
N ASN A 26 -18.09 -7.39 -5.55
CA ASN A 26 -19.31 -6.77 -6.05
C ASN A 26 -19.51 -7.09 -7.54
N PRO A 27 -20.59 -7.79 -7.93
CA PRO A 27 -20.81 -8.22 -9.32
C PRO A 27 -21.09 -7.05 -10.30
N GLN A 28 -21.31 -5.84 -9.79
CA GLN A 28 -21.46 -4.64 -10.63
C GLN A 28 -20.12 -4.05 -11.07
N ASN A 29 -19.00 -4.48 -10.46
CA ASN A 29 -17.67 -3.99 -10.78
C ASN A 29 -17.03 -4.84 -11.89
N GLU A 30 -16.47 -4.18 -12.88
CA GLU A 30 -15.67 -4.77 -13.95
C GLU A 30 -14.25 -4.23 -13.85
N VAL A 31 -13.32 -5.04 -13.38
CA VAL A 31 -11.95 -4.62 -13.04
C VAL A 31 -10.97 -5.03 -14.15
N THR A 32 -10.26 -4.06 -14.70
CA THR A 32 -9.15 -4.25 -15.65
C THR A 32 -7.83 -3.91 -14.96
N VAL A 33 -6.78 -4.70 -15.20
CA VAL A 33 -5.43 -4.45 -14.66
C VAL A 33 -4.50 -4.16 -15.81
N ASP A 34 -3.74 -3.07 -15.72
CA ASP A 34 -2.74 -2.69 -16.74
C ASP A 34 -1.31 -2.69 -16.15
N VAL A 35 -0.35 -3.07 -17.01
CA VAL A 35 1.07 -3.22 -16.69
C VAL A 35 1.91 -2.28 -17.56
N ALA A 36 2.33 -1.17 -16.97
CA ALA A 36 3.51 -0.38 -17.34
C ALA A 36 3.67 0.10 -18.81
N SER A 37 2.63 0.07 -19.66
CA SER A 37 2.67 0.70 -20.99
C SER A 37 2.22 2.16 -20.89
N ALA A 38 3.17 3.09 -20.87
CA ALA A 38 2.87 4.52 -20.95
C ALA A 38 2.18 4.91 -22.29
N ALA A 39 2.32 4.09 -23.33
CA ALA A 39 1.76 4.36 -24.66
C ALA A 39 0.24 4.15 -24.74
N ASP A 40 -0.32 3.31 -23.87
CA ASP A 40 -1.75 2.95 -23.88
C ASP A 40 -2.54 3.58 -22.72
N LEU A 41 -1.85 4.33 -21.85
CA LEU A 41 -2.41 4.86 -20.61
C LEU A 41 -3.60 5.79 -20.85
N ASP A 42 -3.49 6.74 -21.77
CA ASP A 42 -4.58 7.68 -22.07
C ASP A 42 -5.81 6.96 -22.64
N THR A 43 -5.59 5.94 -23.48
CA THR A 43 -6.66 5.10 -24.04
C THR A 43 -7.36 4.30 -22.94
N HIS A 44 -6.61 3.69 -22.03
CA HIS A 44 -7.18 2.93 -20.92
C HIS A 44 -7.89 3.82 -19.91
N VAL A 45 -7.33 4.99 -19.56
CA VAL A 45 -7.98 5.95 -18.66
C VAL A 45 -9.32 6.42 -19.24
N ALA A 46 -9.38 6.72 -20.54
CA ALA A 46 -10.62 7.16 -21.19
C ALA A 46 -11.71 6.06 -21.26
N ALA A 47 -11.31 4.79 -21.27
CA ALA A 47 -12.23 3.66 -21.40
C ALA A 47 -12.89 3.23 -20.08
N HIS A 48 -12.40 3.72 -18.93
CA HIS A 48 -12.85 3.29 -17.60
C HIS A 48 -13.52 4.42 -16.83
N ASP A 49 -14.43 4.06 -15.93
CA ASP A 49 -15.19 5.02 -15.13
C ASP A 49 -14.42 5.45 -13.86
N LEU A 50 -13.43 4.64 -13.44
CA LEU A 50 -12.54 4.91 -12.31
C LEU A 50 -11.14 4.36 -12.58
N VAL A 51 -10.11 5.09 -12.17
CA VAL A 51 -8.71 4.67 -12.26
C VAL A 51 -8.06 4.69 -10.87
N ILE A 52 -7.48 3.56 -10.48
CA ILE A 52 -6.73 3.36 -9.24
C ILE A 52 -5.25 3.26 -9.60
N SER A 53 -4.39 4.06 -8.96
CA SER A 53 -2.95 3.92 -9.10
C SER A 53 -2.33 3.29 -7.86
N LEU A 54 -1.76 2.10 -8.03
CA LEU A 54 -0.95 1.37 -7.05
C LEU A 54 0.50 1.19 -7.53
N VAL A 55 0.95 2.09 -8.41
CA VAL A 55 2.33 2.06 -8.93
C VAL A 55 3.30 2.26 -7.77
N PRO A 56 4.31 1.38 -7.60
CA PRO A 56 5.25 1.49 -6.50
C PRO A 56 6.03 2.80 -6.56
N TYR A 57 6.11 3.52 -5.44
CA TYR A 57 7.01 4.65 -5.26
C TYR A 57 8.44 4.11 -5.17
N THR A 58 9.12 4.05 -6.31
CA THR A 58 10.47 3.50 -6.46
C THR A 58 11.56 4.35 -5.80
N HIS A 59 11.47 4.73 -4.51
CA HIS A 59 12.58 5.36 -3.79
C HIS A 59 12.46 5.24 -2.26
N HIS A 60 12.97 4.17 -1.67
CA HIS A 60 13.26 4.13 -0.23
C HIS A 60 14.69 3.66 0.01
N VAL A 61 15.63 4.61 0.04
CA VAL A 61 17.05 4.37 0.31
C VAL A 61 17.42 5.01 1.64
N ALA A 62 17.60 4.19 2.69
CA ALA A 62 18.34 4.60 3.90
C ALA A 62 18.64 3.43 4.85
N VAL A 63 19.37 2.38 4.46
CA VAL A 63 19.97 1.45 5.45
C VAL A 63 21.27 0.82 4.92
N ILE A 64 22.35 1.58 4.74
CA ILE A 64 23.70 0.99 4.58
C ILE A 64 24.73 1.85 5.31
N LYS A 65 24.96 1.56 6.60
CA LYS A 65 26.15 2.02 7.33
C LYS A 65 26.74 0.87 8.14
N LYS A 66 27.31 -0.14 7.45
CA LYS A 66 28.38 -1.02 7.97
C LYS A 66 29.28 -1.52 6.81
N PRO A 67 30.61 -1.55 6.97
CA PRO A 67 31.55 -1.97 5.91
C PRO A 67 31.33 -3.42 5.43
N ASP A 68 30.95 -4.32 6.34
CA ASP A 68 30.73 -5.73 6.01
C ASP A 68 29.48 -5.93 5.14
N GLY A 69 28.46 -5.09 5.33
CA GLY A 69 27.24 -5.11 4.52
C GLY A 69 27.53 -4.79 3.06
N MET A 70 28.43 -3.84 2.77
CA MET A 70 28.77 -3.47 1.39
C MET A 70 29.51 -4.57 0.65
N ARG A 71 30.35 -5.36 1.34
CA ARG A 71 30.98 -6.56 0.77
C ARG A 71 29.95 -7.64 0.47
N TRP A 72 29.04 -7.91 1.41
CA TRP A 72 27.95 -8.86 1.24
C TRP A 72 26.99 -8.48 0.10
N LEU A 73 26.73 -7.19 -0.09
CA LEU A 73 25.96 -6.65 -1.22
C LEU A 73 26.67 -6.80 -2.58
N GLY A 74 27.93 -7.25 -2.59
CA GLY A 74 28.72 -7.45 -3.79
C GLY A 74 29.31 -6.15 -4.37
N LEU A 75 29.25 -5.02 -3.66
CA LEU A 75 29.74 -3.72 -4.16
C LEU A 75 31.26 -3.66 -4.34
N PHE A 76 31.99 -4.57 -3.69
CA PHE A 76 33.44 -4.74 -3.83
C PHE A 76 33.80 -6.07 -4.49
N SER A 77 32.82 -6.72 -5.13
CA SER A 77 33.06 -7.94 -5.91
C SER A 77 33.85 -7.62 -7.17
N THR A 78 34.61 -8.59 -7.65
CA THR A 78 35.24 -8.57 -8.98
C THR A 78 34.28 -9.00 -10.09
N GLU A 79 33.09 -9.48 -9.74
CA GLU A 79 32.06 -9.84 -10.73
C GLU A 79 31.53 -8.59 -11.44
N PRO A 80 31.42 -8.59 -12.78
CA PRO A 80 30.86 -7.47 -13.52
C PRO A 80 29.40 -7.18 -13.12
N ALA A 81 29.12 -5.91 -12.79
CA ALA A 81 27.76 -5.48 -12.49
C ALA A 81 26.86 -5.53 -13.74
N SER A 82 25.61 -5.95 -13.56
CA SER A 82 24.59 -5.92 -14.62
C SER A 82 24.03 -4.50 -14.77
N ILE A 83 24.59 -3.71 -15.69
CA ILE A 83 24.21 -2.32 -15.90
C ILE A 83 22.73 -2.21 -16.31
N LYS A 84 21.96 -1.38 -15.59
CA LYS A 84 20.56 -1.07 -15.89
C LYS A 84 20.39 0.40 -16.26
N ASN A 85 19.63 0.65 -17.33
CA ASN A 85 19.25 1.98 -17.83
C ASN A 85 20.42 2.98 -17.92
N GLY A 86 21.63 2.48 -18.17
CA GLY A 86 22.85 3.27 -18.29
C GLY A 86 23.27 4.06 -17.03
N ASN A 87 22.69 3.81 -15.86
CA ASN A 87 23.00 4.59 -14.65
C ASN A 87 23.31 3.71 -13.42
N ILE A 88 24.12 4.26 -12.52
CA ILE A 88 24.62 3.57 -11.33
C ILE A 88 23.49 3.28 -10.33
N PHE A 89 22.51 4.18 -10.24
CA PHE A 89 21.41 4.03 -9.29
C PHE A 89 20.54 2.81 -9.62
N ASP A 90 20.08 2.70 -10.86
CA ASP A 90 19.27 1.55 -11.31
C ASP A 90 20.07 0.25 -11.27
N THR A 91 21.37 0.32 -11.56
CA THR A 91 22.29 -0.83 -11.45
C THR A 91 22.40 -1.29 -10.00
N LEU A 92 22.54 -0.36 -9.05
CA LEU A 92 22.56 -0.66 -7.62
C LEU A 92 21.22 -1.22 -7.15
N CYS A 93 20.10 -0.58 -7.50
CA CYS A 93 18.76 -1.05 -7.16
C CYS A 93 18.50 -2.47 -7.69
N HIS A 94 18.97 -2.79 -8.90
CA HIS A 94 18.88 -4.14 -9.46
C HIS A 94 19.66 -5.17 -8.63
N GLN A 95 20.89 -4.84 -8.21
CA GLN A 95 21.69 -5.71 -7.35
C GLN A 95 21.03 -5.92 -5.98
N LEU A 96 20.52 -4.85 -5.37
CA LEU A 96 19.82 -4.92 -4.09
C LEU A 96 18.54 -5.75 -4.20
N ALA A 97 17.73 -5.54 -5.24
CA ALA A 97 16.51 -6.31 -5.48
C ALA A 97 16.80 -7.81 -5.62
N LYS A 98 17.89 -8.18 -6.29
CA LYS A 98 18.31 -9.59 -6.40
C LYS A 98 18.63 -10.22 -5.03
N LEU A 99 19.31 -9.49 -4.15
CA LEU A 99 19.81 -10.02 -2.88
C LEU A 99 18.81 -9.92 -1.71
N LEU A 100 17.95 -8.90 -1.73
CA LEU A 100 17.07 -8.51 -0.62
C LEU A 100 15.59 -8.73 -0.93
N SER A 101 15.27 -9.50 -1.98
CA SER A 101 13.90 -9.96 -2.21
C SER A 101 13.52 -11.04 -1.22
N PHE A 102 12.25 -11.02 -0.80
CA PHE A 102 11.66 -12.11 -0.03
C PHE A 102 11.74 -13.42 -0.82
N LYS A 103 12.07 -14.49 -0.10
CA LYS A 103 12.07 -15.87 -0.63
C LYS A 103 10.73 -16.53 -0.34
N PRO A 104 10.38 -17.61 -1.08
CA PRO A 104 9.19 -18.41 -0.77
C PRO A 104 9.18 -18.86 0.70
N GLY A 105 8.05 -18.67 1.39
CA GLY A 105 7.89 -18.99 2.81
C GLY A 105 8.32 -17.89 3.79
N GLU A 106 8.98 -16.83 3.34
CA GLU A 106 9.30 -15.67 4.19
C GLU A 106 8.07 -14.77 4.37
N ARG A 107 8.03 -14.04 5.48
CA ARG A 107 6.93 -13.11 5.84
C ARG A 107 7.46 -11.70 5.97
N ASP A 108 6.68 -10.73 5.49
CA ASP A 108 6.89 -9.33 5.82
C ASP A 108 6.18 -8.96 7.13
N LEU A 109 6.55 -7.79 7.67
CA LEU A 109 5.97 -7.19 8.85
C LEU A 109 5.67 -5.73 8.55
N VAL A 110 4.44 -5.32 8.83
CA VAL A 110 4.05 -3.91 8.95
C VAL A 110 3.88 -3.60 10.43
N MET A 111 4.71 -2.67 10.91
CA MET A 111 4.63 -2.13 12.26
C MET A 111 4.40 -0.63 12.19
N LEU A 112 3.25 -0.18 12.67
CA LEU A 112 2.88 1.24 12.76
C LEU A 112 2.46 1.53 14.19
N GLN A 113 3.02 2.57 14.79
CA GLN A 113 2.61 3.02 16.12
C GLN A 113 2.47 4.53 16.14
N HIS A 114 1.28 4.99 16.51
CA HIS A 114 1.09 6.34 17.01
C HIS A 114 1.24 6.35 18.53
N LYS A 115 1.90 7.38 19.05
CA LYS A 115 2.06 7.63 20.49
C LYS A 115 1.63 9.05 20.80
N PHE A 116 0.61 9.19 21.63
CA PHE A 116 0.03 10.46 22.06
C PHE A 116 0.35 10.67 23.53
N ILE A 117 0.91 11.82 23.87
CA ILE A 117 1.05 12.26 25.25
C ILE A 117 -0.06 13.27 25.50
N VAL A 118 -1.04 12.89 26.32
CA VAL A 118 -2.26 13.66 26.54
C VAL A 118 -2.20 14.26 27.93
N GLU A 119 -2.37 15.58 28.01
CA GLU A 119 -2.62 16.30 29.25
C GLU A 119 -4.13 16.58 29.34
N TRP A 120 -4.75 16.01 30.35
CA TRP A 120 -6.18 16.17 30.62
C TRP A 120 -6.46 17.48 31.36
N ARG A 121 -7.72 17.89 31.40
CA ARG A 121 -8.15 19.14 32.06
C ARG A 121 -7.84 19.18 33.56
N ASP A 122 -7.76 18.02 34.21
CA ASP A 122 -7.41 17.86 35.62
C ASP A 122 -5.89 17.87 35.88
N GLY A 123 -5.07 18.06 34.83
CA GLY A 123 -3.61 18.04 34.90
C GLY A 123 -3.00 16.64 34.85
N LYS A 124 -3.82 15.57 34.79
CA LYS A 124 -3.33 14.20 34.62
C LYS A 124 -2.66 14.06 33.25
N LYS A 125 -1.54 13.32 33.20
CA LYS A 125 -0.86 12.97 31.95
C LYS A 125 -0.98 11.49 31.70
N ASP A 126 -1.52 11.11 30.54
CA ASP A 126 -1.53 9.73 30.06
C ASP A 126 -0.72 9.63 28.76
N THR A 127 -0.08 8.49 28.55
CA THR A 127 0.49 8.14 27.25
C THR A 127 -0.43 7.13 26.58
N ILE A 128 -0.98 7.45 25.43
CA ILE A 128 -1.86 6.56 24.66
C ILE A 128 -1.09 6.09 23.43
N THR A 129 -1.11 4.79 23.17
CA THR A 129 -0.54 4.23 21.93
C THR A 129 -1.66 3.64 21.08
N SER A 130 -1.52 3.73 19.76
CA SER A 130 -2.38 3.07 18.78
C SER A 130 -1.46 2.31 17.84
N THR A 131 -1.49 0.98 17.91
CA THR A 131 -0.46 0.11 17.32
C THR A 131 -1.08 -0.87 16.32
N LEU A 132 -0.57 -0.90 15.10
CA LEU A 132 -0.79 -1.95 14.12
C LEU A 132 0.48 -2.80 14.03
N GLU A 133 0.33 -4.08 14.34
CA GLU A 133 1.31 -5.13 14.10
C GLU A 133 0.66 -6.13 13.16
N SER A 134 1.17 -6.24 11.94
CA SER A 134 0.63 -7.13 10.91
C SER A 134 1.74 -7.94 10.27
N LEU A 135 1.67 -9.26 10.39
CA LEU A 135 2.55 -10.20 9.71
C LEU A 135 1.89 -10.67 8.42
N GLY A 136 2.69 -10.79 7.35
CA GLY A 136 2.22 -11.36 6.10
C GLY A 136 1.91 -12.85 6.23
N ASP A 137 1.01 -13.32 5.39
CA ASP A 137 0.72 -14.73 5.18
C ASP A 137 1.52 -15.23 3.96
N PRO A 138 2.48 -16.15 4.13
CA PRO A 138 3.28 -16.70 3.02
C PRO A 138 2.45 -17.31 1.90
N GLU A 139 1.26 -17.83 2.21
CA GLU A 139 0.39 -18.54 1.27
C GLU A 139 -0.68 -17.63 0.66
N LYS A 140 -0.82 -16.39 1.16
CA LYS A 140 -1.85 -15.45 0.72
C LYS A 140 -1.28 -14.10 0.33
N TYR A 141 -1.27 -13.16 1.27
CA TYR A 141 -0.86 -11.79 1.04
C TYR A 141 0.17 -11.35 2.08
N SER A 142 1.15 -10.58 1.61
CA SER A 142 2.04 -9.85 2.49
C SER A 142 1.23 -8.83 3.33
N ALA A 143 1.71 -8.49 4.52
CA ALA A 143 1.10 -7.49 5.38
C ALA A 143 1.01 -6.11 4.69
N MET A 144 2.05 -5.73 3.93
CA MET A 144 2.04 -4.53 3.10
C MET A 144 0.93 -4.59 2.04
N ALA A 145 0.87 -5.68 1.29
CA ALA A 145 -0.14 -5.88 0.25
C ALA A 145 -1.56 -5.81 0.81
N LEU A 146 -1.81 -6.53 1.91
CA LEU A 146 -3.12 -6.55 2.56
C LEU A 146 -3.51 -5.15 3.06
N SER A 147 -2.64 -4.51 3.87
CA SER A 147 -2.95 -3.23 4.49
C SER A 147 -3.18 -2.11 3.47
N VAL A 148 -2.40 -2.04 2.39
CA VAL A 148 -2.56 -1.01 1.36
C VAL A 148 -3.69 -1.36 0.39
N GLY A 149 -3.69 -2.58 -0.14
CA GLY A 149 -4.63 -3.01 -1.17
C GLY A 149 -6.08 -3.00 -0.68
N VAL A 150 -6.33 -3.52 0.53
CA VAL A 150 -7.67 -3.51 1.13
C VAL A 150 -8.15 -2.10 1.42
N THR A 151 -7.29 -1.25 1.99
CA THR A 151 -7.66 0.15 2.29
C THR A 151 -8.06 0.89 1.01
N CYS A 152 -7.34 0.64 -0.09
CA CYS A 152 -7.68 1.18 -1.40
C CYS A 152 -9.01 0.64 -1.95
N GLY A 153 -9.22 -0.68 -1.85
CA GLY A 153 -10.46 -1.34 -2.26
C GLY A 153 -11.68 -0.82 -1.51
N VAL A 154 -11.59 -0.68 -0.18
CA VAL A 154 -12.64 -0.12 0.68
C VAL A 154 -12.99 1.31 0.28
N ALA A 155 -11.98 2.19 0.18
CA ALA A 155 -12.22 3.59 -0.19
C ALA A 155 -12.85 3.72 -1.58
N THR A 156 -12.41 2.88 -2.52
CA THR A 156 -12.99 2.79 -3.86
C THR A 156 -14.45 2.36 -3.83
N GLN A 157 -14.77 1.30 -3.10
CA GLN A 157 -16.14 0.81 -3.03
C GLN A 157 -17.07 1.85 -2.42
N LEU A 158 -16.65 2.52 -1.34
CA LEU A 158 -17.42 3.61 -0.73
C LEU A 158 -17.64 4.78 -1.70
N LEU A 159 -16.66 5.10 -2.56
CA LEU A 159 -16.82 6.12 -3.60
C LEU A 159 -17.84 5.68 -4.66
N LEU A 160 -17.75 4.44 -5.14
CA LEU A 160 -18.64 3.87 -6.16
C LEU A 160 -20.09 3.75 -5.66
N ASP A 161 -20.26 3.42 -4.38
CA ASP A 161 -21.56 3.36 -3.70
C ASP A 161 -22.15 4.76 -3.44
N GLY A 162 -21.40 5.82 -3.72
CA GLY A 162 -21.85 7.20 -3.59
C GLY A 162 -21.88 7.69 -2.15
N HIS A 163 -21.00 7.19 -1.28
CA HIS A 163 -20.95 7.57 0.12
C HIS A 163 -20.89 9.12 0.27
N PRO A 164 -21.72 9.74 1.13
CA PRO A 164 -21.87 11.20 1.19
C PRO A 164 -20.56 11.98 1.41
N ALA A 165 -19.63 11.39 2.16
CA ALA A 165 -18.33 12.00 2.45
C ALA A 165 -17.32 11.93 1.28
N LEU A 166 -17.54 11.03 0.31
CA LEU A 166 -16.63 10.78 -0.81
C LEU A 166 -17.18 11.24 -2.17
N ARG A 167 -18.49 11.49 -2.27
CA ARG A 167 -19.13 11.95 -3.52
C ARG A 167 -18.84 13.41 -3.91
N THR A 168 -18.14 14.17 -3.05
CA THR A 168 -17.86 15.59 -3.32
C THR A 168 -16.70 15.69 -4.31
N PRO A 169 -16.86 16.33 -5.49
CA PRO A 169 -15.78 16.47 -6.45
C PRO A 169 -14.59 17.25 -5.87
N GLY A 170 -13.37 16.83 -6.21
CA GLY A 170 -12.14 17.51 -5.82
C GLY A 170 -11.04 16.55 -5.38
N ILE A 171 -9.95 17.10 -4.87
CA ILE A 171 -8.85 16.33 -4.28
C ILE A 171 -9.18 16.10 -2.81
N LEU A 172 -9.52 14.87 -2.45
CA LEU A 172 -9.91 14.49 -1.10
C LEU A 172 -8.80 13.70 -0.41
N ALA A 173 -8.67 13.89 0.90
CA ALA A 173 -7.78 13.13 1.77
C ALA A 173 -8.49 12.75 3.08
N PRO A 174 -8.15 11.62 3.73
CA PRO A 174 -8.78 11.14 4.95
C PRO A 174 -8.32 11.93 6.18
N TYR A 175 -8.72 13.19 6.28
CA TYR A 175 -8.45 14.07 7.44
C TYR A 175 -9.70 14.45 8.22
N LYS A 176 -10.87 14.02 7.75
CA LYS A 176 -12.16 14.30 8.35
C LYS A 176 -12.80 13.01 8.83
N LYS A 177 -13.45 13.06 9.99
CA LYS A 177 -14.06 11.90 10.65
C LYS A 177 -15.05 11.18 9.74
N GLU A 178 -15.82 11.93 8.96
CA GLU A 178 -16.83 11.42 8.03
C GLU A 178 -16.24 10.59 6.88
N ILE A 179 -14.96 10.77 6.58
CA ILE A 179 -14.20 9.95 5.63
C ILE A 179 -13.45 8.84 6.37
N CYS A 180 -12.78 9.17 7.48
CA CYS A 180 -11.91 8.24 8.19
C CYS A 180 -12.68 7.08 8.85
N ASP A 181 -13.82 7.35 9.48
CA ASP A 181 -14.59 6.33 10.21
C ASP A 181 -15.09 5.20 9.32
N PRO A 182 -15.81 5.44 8.21
CA PRO A 182 -16.30 4.36 7.37
C PRO A 182 -15.17 3.53 6.76
N ILE A 183 -14.04 4.16 6.40
CA ILE A 183 -12.86 3.44 5.91
C ILE A 183 -12.25 2.60 7.02
N ARG A 184 -12.01 3.17 8.21
CA ARG A 184 -11.40 2.49 9.35
C ARG A 184 -12.21 1.27 9.79
N GLU A 185 -13.53 1.39 9.82
CA GLU A 185 -14.43 0.31 10.24
C GLU A 185 -14.44 -0.84 9.23
N ALA A 186 -14.57 -0.53 7.93
CA ALA A 186 -14.55 -1.55 6.89
C ALA A 186 -13.17 -2.23 6.76
N VAL A 187 -12.07 -1.47 6.87
CA VAL A 187 -10.70 -2.03 6.83
C VAL A 187 -10.42 -2.92 8.06
N ALA A 188 -10.98 -2.59 9.23
CA ALA A 188 -10.87 -3.44 10.41
C ALA A 188 -11.57 -4.80 10.24
N CYS A 189 -12.68 -4.86 9.51
CA CYS A 189 -13.36 -6.12 9.17
C CYS A 189 -12.51 -7.05 8.29
N GLU A 190 -11.55 -6.49 7.55
CA GLU A 190 -10.63 -7.23 6.68
C GLU A 190 -9.31 -7.59 7.40
N GLY A 191 -9.25 -7.41 8.73
CA GLY A 191 -8.12 -7.81 9.57
C GLY A 191 -7.06 -6.74 9.80
N VAL A 192 -7.22 -5.54 9.24
CA VAL A 192 -6.25 -4.44 9.39
C VAL A 192 -6.78 -3.45 10.43
N LYS A 193 -6.32 -3.58 11.68
CA LYS A 193 -6.80 -2.75 12.80
C LYS A 193 -5.67 -2.30 13.72
N LEU A 194 -5.80 -1.10 14.26
CA LEU A 194 -4.92 -0.61 15.31
C LEU A 194 -5.50 -0.97 16.68
N VAL A 195 -4.62 -1.39 17.59
CA VAL A 195 -4.95 -1.67 18.99
C VAL A 195 -4.52 -0.49 19.84
N GLU A 196 -5.47 0.09 20.56
CA GLU A 196 -5.23 1.21 21.46
C GLU A 196 -4.91 0.74 22.89
N LYS A 197 -3.89 1.35 23.50
CA LYS A 197 -3.48 1.06 24.89
C LYS A 197 -3.10 2.34 25.60
N VAL A 198 -3.60 2.51 26.83
CA VAL A 198 -3.14 3.55 27.76
C VAL A 198 -1.94 2.99 28.52
N MET A 199 -0.78 3.59 28.30
CA MET A 199 0.44 3.37 29.08
C MET A 199 0.36 4.23 30.34
N LYS A 200 0.33 3.55 31.49
CA LYS A 200 0.50 4.17 32.80
C LYS A 200 1.98 4.39 33.10
#